data_AF-U1MUH7-F1
#
_entry.id   AF-U1MUH7-F1
#
_cell.length_a   1.000
_cell.length_b   1.000
_cell.length_c   1.000
_cell.angle_alpha   90.00
_cell.angle_beta   90.00
_cell.angle_gamma   90.00
#
_symmetry.space_group_name_H-M   'P 1'
#
loop_
_entity.id
_entity.type
_entity.pdbx_description
1 polymer ?
#
loop_
_entity_poly.entity_id
_entity_poly.type
_entity_poly.pdbx_seq_one_letter_code
_entity_poly.pdbx_strand_id
1 'polypeptide(L)'
;MATPSSASGGAPESRKASVAPKAKRALYRWLPPDRIAIAVRTAVAAMVALGIGSVLPGGLSDYAYAAPLGAFITVGTTFFTIARAALQQALGLVLGAALGLAMLWIDIPALAKIGIIGAVGVVLQGAATLGIGASVVPVVAVLVILFGGADPDGYATGYVGQFTLGLVVGVVINALARPPLRDREAHRRINSAVLDLADRFDELAETLRGDWPPEREDWAAWGPELEGWVDALADDVREARESRRLNPRAKLRPHDVEHDEQAVAALRAVVHRSIDVLDALAGAAWAQPVEVSIDEAERHLAADAVEALAAHLRAWEELDGVEQASDASGTAIDALYEEAVTRARPESGLAAVVFALRAIRSRIDREAASRPQVQNP
;
A
#
# COMPACT_ATOMS: atom_id res chain seq x y z
N MET A 1 -48.04 -59.72 -24.65
CA MET A 1 -47.37 -60.55 -23.63
C MET A 1 -45.86 -60.36 -23.83
N ALA A 2 -45.17 -59.83 -22.81
CA ALA A 2 -43.71 -59.83 -22.59
C ALA A 2 -42.75 -59.16 -23.62
N THR A 3 -42.05 -58.10 -23.16
CA THR A 3 -40.62 -57.78 -23.47
C THR A 3 -39.70 -58.85 -22.83
N PRO A 4 -38.35 -58.95 -23.06
CA PRO A 4 -37.35 -57.92 -23.45
C PRO A 4 -36.28 -58.36 -24.51
N SER A 5 -35.64 -57.45 -25.24
CA SER A 5 -34.35 -56.75 -24.99
C SER A 5 -33.10 -57.63 -24.80
N SER A 6 -32.19 -57.60 -25.78
CA SER A 6 -30.73 -57.82 -25.65
C SER A 6 -30.02 -56.94 -26.70
N ALA A 7 -29.42 -55.83 -26.28
CA ALA A 7 -28.00 -55.70 -25.92
C ALA A 7 -27.04 -55.69 -27.13
N SER A 8 -26.90 -54.53 -27.80
CA SER A 8 -25.73 -54.21 -28.62
C SER A 8 -24.78 -53.33 -27.80
N GLY A 9 -23.58 -53.84 -27.56
CA GLY A 9 -22.52 -53.17 -26.82
C GLY A 9 -21.92 -52.01 -27.62
N GLY A 10 -22.19 -50.79 -27.17
CA GLY A 10 -21.40 -49.61 -27.53
C GLY A 10 -20.18 -49.53 -26.63
N ALA A 11 -18.99 -49.51 -27.23
CA ALA A 11 -17.72 -49.27 -26.55
C ALA A 11 -17.75 -47.91 -25.81
N PRO A 12 -17.19 -47.80 -24.60
CA PRO A 12 -17.08 -46.52 -23.93
C PRO A 12 -15.96 -45.69 -24.59
N GLU A 13 -16.33 -44.60 -25.26
CA GLU A 13 -15.40 -43.53 -25.60
C GLU A 13 -14.65 -43.09 -24.34
N SER A 14 -13.33 -43.27 -24.34
CA SER A 14 -12.45 -42.76 -23.30
C SER A 14 -12.39 -41.24 -23.38
N ARG A 15 -13.36 -40.57 -22.75
CA ARG A 15 -13.37 -39.13 -22.55
C ARG A 15 -12.24 -38.80 -21.57
N LYS A 16 -11.03 -38.53 -22.08
CA LYS A 16 -9.91 -38.01 -21.29
C LYS A 16 -10.34 -36.67 -20.69
N ALA A 17 -10.82 -36.71 -19.46
CA ALA A 17 -11.11 -35.53 -18.67
C ALA A 17 -9.80 -34.78 -18.43
N SER A 18 -9.59 -33.69 -19.16
CA SER A 18 -8.53 -32.72 -18.91
C SER A 18 -8.84 -31.96 -17.61
N VAL A 19 -8.51 -32.56 -16.46
CA VAL A 19 -8.70 -31.95 -15.12
C VAL A 19 -7.63 -30.88 -14.80
N ALA A 20 -6.71 -30.60 -15.72
CA ALA A 20 -5.55 -29.75 -15.48
C ALA A 20 -5.76 -28.21 -15.34
N PRO A 21 -6.87 -27.54 -15.75
CA PRO A 21 -6.93 -26.07 -15.65
C PRO A 21 -7.45 -25.52 -14.31
N LYS A 22 -8.27 -26.29 -13.56
CA LYS A 22 -8.84 -25.82 -12.27
C LYS A 22 -7.84 -25.89 -11.11
N ALA A 23 -7.01 -26.94 -11.07
CA ALA A 23 -5.98 -27.09 -10.04
C ALA A 23 -4.90 -26.01 -10.14
N LYS A 24 -4.51 -25.61 -11.36
CA LYS A 24 -3.56 -24.50 -11.57
C LYS A 24 -4.13 -23.16 -11.10
N ARG A 25 -5.40 -22.84 -11.40
CA ARG A 25 -6.05 -21.61 -10.92
C ARG A 25 -6.22 -21.58 -9.40
N ALA A 26 -6.53 -22.72 -8.77
CA ALA A 26 -6.58 -22.82 -7.30
C ALA A 26 -5.19 -22.62 -6.67
N LEU A 27 -4.14 -23.19 -7.27
CA LEU A 27 -2.75 -23.05 -6.80
C LEU A 27 -2.24 -21.60 -6.91
N TYR A 28 -2.52 -20.90 -8.02
CA TYR A 28 -2.18 -19.48 -8.17
C TYR A 28 -2.95 -18.57 -7.20
N ARG A 29 -4.13 -18.98 -6.74
CA ARG A 29 -4.91 -18.27 -5.72
C ARG A 29 -4.32 -18.42 -4.31
N TRP A 30 -3.59 -19.52 -4.06
CA TRP A 30 -2.93 -19.81 -2.78
C TRP A 30 -1.46 -19.38 -2.73
N LEU A 31 -0.79 -19.35 -3.89
CA LEU A 31 0.60 -18.88 -4.04
C LEU A 31 0.69 -17.77 -5.09
N PRO A 32 0.35 -16.52 -4.74
CA PRO A 32 0.69 -15.39 -5.61
C PRO A 32 2.22 -15.36 -5.82
N PRO A 33 2.69 -14.95 -7.00
CA PRO A 33 4.11 -14.98 -7.37
C PRO A 33 5.01 -14.26 -6.35
N ASP A 34 4.51 -13.25 -5.67
CA ASP A 34 5.23 -12.52 -4.62
C ASP A 34 5.51 -13.38 -3.39
N ARG A 35 4.57 -14.25 -2.99
CA ARG A 35 4.75 -15.18 -1.86
C ARG A 35 5.80 -16.24 -2.19
N ILE A 36 5.85 -16.70 -3.44
CA ILE A 36 6.90 -17.62 -3.91
C ILE A 36 8.26 -16.94 -3.85
N ALA A 37 8.35 -15.71 -4.35
CA ALA A 37 9.60 -14.95 -4.33
C ALA A 37 10.10 -14.68 -2.90
N ILE A 38 9.19 -14.39 -1.95
CA ILE A 38 9.52 -14.25 -0.53
C ILE A 38 10.01 -15.60 0.03
N ALA A 39 9.27 -16.69 -0.20
CA ALA A 39 9.63 -18.01 0.31
C ALA A 39 11.01 -18.47 -0.18
N VAL A 40 11.32 -18.30 -1.47
CA VAL A 40 12.63 -18.65 -2.03
C VAL A 40 13.75 -17.83 -1.39
N ARG A 41 13.56 -16.52 -1.21
CA ARG A 41 14.57 -15.66 -0.56
C ARG A 41 14.82 -16.08 0.88
N THR A 42 13.75 -16.32 1.64
CA THR A 42 13.88 -16.72 3.05
C THR A 42 14.56 -18.08 3.15
N ALA A 43 14.26 -19.02 2.26
CA ALA A 43 14.95 -20.29 2.19
C ALA A 43 16.44 -20.11 1.87
N VAL A 44 16.79 -19.27 0.89
CA VAL A 44 18.20 -18.94 0.59
C VAL A 44 18.88 -18.27 1.78
N ALA A 45 18.20 -17.35 2.47
CA ALA A 45 18.71 -16.71 3.67
C ALA A 45 19.04 -17.71 4.78
N ALA A 46 18.12 -18.62 5.06
CA ALA A 46 18.33 -19.67 6.06
C ALA A 46 19.47 -20.63 5.67
N MET A 47 19.56 -21.03 4.39
CA MET A 47 20.65 -21.89 3.91
C MET A 47 22.02 -21.21 4.02
N VAL A 48 22.13 -19.94 3.64
CA VAL A 48 23.37 -19.18 3.76
C VAL A 48 23.73 -18.93 5.23
N ALA A 49 22.75 -18.60 6.08
CA ALA A 49 22.96 -18.41 7.50
C ALA A 49 23.50 -19.69 8.17
N LEU A 50 22.94 -20.85 7.82
CA LEU A 50 23.46 -22.14 8.29
C LEU A 50 24.87 -22.41 7.80
N GLY A 51 25.14 -22.16 6.51
CA GLY A 51 26.44 -22.39 5.90
C GLY A 51 27.55 -21.50 6.47
N ILE A 52 27.23 -20.25 6.83
CA ILE A 52 28.18 -19.37 7.53
C ILE A 52 28.33 -19.85 8.98
N GLY A 53 27.21 -20.08 9.67
CA GLY A 53 27.20 -20.46 11.08
C GLY A 53 27.95 -21.76 11.39
N SER A 54 27.93 -22.73 10.47
CA SER A 54 28.62 -24.02 10.63
C SER A 54 30.14 -23.96 10.45
N VAL A 55 30.66 -22.88 9.84
CA VAL A 55 32.10 -22.70 9.58
C VAL A 55 32.75 -21.82 10.67
N LEU A 56 31.97 -21.21 11.57
CA LEU A 56 32.50 -20.40 12.66
C LEU A 56 33.26 -21.27 13.68
N PRO A 57 34.49 -20.87 14.08
CA PRO A 57 35.29 -21.60 15.06
C PRO A 57 34.75 -21.45 16.50
N GLY A 58 34.95 -22.49 17.32
CA GLY A 58 34.60 -22.53 18.76
C GLY A 58 33.20 -23.08 19.06
N GLY A 59 32.74 -22.89 20.31
CA GLY A 59 31.41 -23.33 20.80
C GLY A 59 30.21 -22.67 20.12
N LEU A 60 30.45 -21.77 19.16
CA LEU A 60 29.44 -21.21 18.26
C LEU A 60 28.96 -22.23 17.21
N SER A 61 29.77 -23.23 16.86
CA SER A 61 29.43 -24.26 15.86
C SER A 61 28.36 -25.24 16.36
N ASP A 62 28.37 -25.56 17.66
CA ASP A 62 27.40 -26.47 18.30
C ASP A 62 25.97 -25.91 18.27
N TYR A 63 25.83 -24.60 18.11
CA TYR A 63 24.53 -23.89 18.04
C TYR A 63 24.20 -23.35 16.64
N ALA A 64 24.86 -23.84 15.58
CA ALA A 64 24.65 -23.38 14.20
C ALA A 64 23.17 -23.47 13.74
N TYR A 65 22.35 -24.33 14.35
CA TYR A 65 20.92 -24.43 14.07
C TYR A 65 20.12 -23.16 14.43
N ALA A 66 20.65 -22.29 15.30
CA ALA A 66 20.00 -21.03 15.67
C ALA A 66 20.10 -19.96 14.57
N ALA A 67 21.10 -20.05 13.68
CA ALA A 67 21.27 -19.08 12.60
C ALA A 67 20.12 -19.11 11.56
N PRO A 68 19.64 -20.28 11.09
CA PRO A 68 18.42 -20.35 10.31
C PRO A 68 17.20 -19.73 10.98
N LEU A 69 17.03 -19.92 12.30
CA LEU A 69 15.90 -19.37 13.05
C LEU A 69 15.89 -17.84 13.00
N GLY A 70 17.04 -17.22 13.22
CA GLY A 70 17.20 -15.78 13.05
C GLY A 70 16.86 -15.33 11.63
N ALA A 71 17.36 -16.03 10.61
CA ALA A 71 17.07 -15.70 9.22
C ALA A 71 15.57 -15.82 8.85
N PHE A 72 14.87 -16.84 9.35
CA PHE A 72 13.43 -17.01 9.11
C PHE A 72 12.58 -15.88 9.68
N ILE A 73 13.06 -15.21 10.72
CA ILE A 73 12.33 -14.11 11.34
C ILE A 73 12.51 -12.80 10.54
N THR A 74 13.51 -12.73 9.67
CA THR A 74 13.72 -11.59 8.77
C THR A 74 12.83 -11.62 7.52
N VAL A 75 11.62 -12.14 7.66
CA VAL A 75 10.61 -12.15 6.58
C VAL A 75 9.90 -10.81 6.58
N GLY A 76 10.12 -10.02 5.54
CA GLY A 76 9.40 -8.78 5.33
C GLY A 76 9.56 -8.23 3.94
N THR A 77 8.79 -7.18 3.65
CA THR A 77 8.75 -6.54 2.32
C THR A 77 9.68 -5.34 2.23
N THR A 78 10.05 -4.71 3.35
CA THR A 78 10.85 -3.49 3.41
C THR A 78 12.13 -3.69 4.21
N PHE A 79 13.27 -3.26 3.67
CA PHE A 79 14.58 -3.41 4.31
C PHE A 79 14.62 -2.77 5.70
N PHE A 80 14.06 -1.57 5.87
CA PHE A 80 14.11 -0.86 7.14
C PHE A 80 13.25 -1.52 8.22
N THR A 81 12.02 -1.95 7.92
CA THR A 81 11.18 -2.66 8.89
C THR A 81 11.86 -3.94 9.34
N ILE A 82 12.51 -4.67 8.42
CA ILE A 82 13.23 -5.90 8.74
C ILE A 82 14.51 -5.58 9.52
N ALA A 83 15.28 -4.57 9.14
CA ALA A 83 16.52 -4.20 9.82
C ALA A 83 16.25 -3.67 11.24
N ARG A 84 15.23 -2.83 11.41
CA ARG A 84 14.79 -2.33 12.72
C ARG A 84 14.25 -3.47 13.57
N ALA A 85 13.39 -4.34 13.01
CA ALA A 85 12.88 -5.50 13.73
C ALA A 85 14.02 -6.47 14.11
N ALA A 86 14.98 -6.69 13.23
CA ALA A 86 16.17 -7.51 13.49
C ALA A 86 17.04 -6.90 14.59
N LEU A 87 17.28 -5.59 14.57
CA LEU A 87 18.03 -4.90 15.62
C LEU A 87 17.29 -4.96 16.96
N GLN A 88 15.99 -4.68 16.98
CA GLN A 88 15.16 -4.78 18.15
C GLN A 88 15.19 -6.19 18.73
N GLN A 89 15.08 -7.22 17.89
CA GLN A 89 15.17 -8.61 18.33
C GLN A 89 16.57 -8.99 18.81
N ALA A 90 17.64 -8.54 18.16
CA ALA A 90 18.99 -8.76 18.63
C ALA A 90 19.21 -8.13 20.03
N LEU A 91 18.72 -6.91 20.24
CA LEU A 91 18.77 -6.26 21.56
C LEU A 91 17.94 -7.02 22.59
N GLY A 92 16.73 -7.47 22.23
CA GLY A 92 15.90 -8.30 23.10
C GLY A 92 16.55 -9.63 23.47
N LEU A 93 17.25 -10.26 22.53
CA LEU A 93 17.99 -11.50 22.71
C LEU A 93 19.17 -11.30 23.68
N VAL A 94 19.95 -10.23 23.51
CA VAL A 94 21.07 -9.88 24.40
C VAL A 94 20.56 -9.56 25.81
N LEU A 95 19.49 -8.75 25.92
CA LEU A 95 18.90 -8.40 27.21
C LEU A 95 18.31 -9.63 27.92
N GLY A 96 17.63 -10.52 27.18
CA GLY A 96 17.10 -11.76 27.72
C GLY A 96 18.22 -12.68 28.22
N ALA A 97 19.30 -12.82 27.45
CA ALA A 97 20.45 -13.61 27.88
C ALA A 97 21.12 -13.02 29.12
N ALA A 98 21.34 -11.70 29.16
CA ALA A 98 21.89 -11.03 30.33
C ALA A 98 21.00 -11.21 31.56
N LEU A 99 19.68 -11.11 31.41
CA LEU A 99 18.72 -11.33 32.49
C LEU A 99 18.73 -12.79 32.98
N GLY A 100 18.78 -13.76 32.06
CA GLY A 100 18.88 -15.18 32.38
C GLY A 100 20.16 -15.51 33.14
N LEU A 101 21.31 -15.01 32.66
CA LEU A 101 22.61 -15.16 33.33
C LEU A 101 22.59 -14.52 34.71
N ALA A 102 22.08 -13.28 34.85
CA ALA A 102 21.99 -12.62 36.14
C ALA A 102 21.15 -13.42 37.16
N MET A 103 20.06 -14.06 36.71
CA MET A 103 19.23 -14.90 37.58
C MET A 103 19.92 -16.20 38.00
N LEU A 104 20.96 -16.66 37.31
CA LEU A 104 21.76 -17.82 37.75
C LEU A 104 22.63 -17.48 38.96
N TRP A 105 23.10 -16.23 39.08
CA TRP A 105 23.90 -15.76 40.22
C TRP A 105 23.09 -15.52 41.50
N ILE A 106 21.76 -15.50 41.40
CA ILE A 106 20.86 -15.27 42.53
C ILE A 106 20.33 -16.61 43.04
N ASP A 107 20.59 -16.91 44.31
CA ASP A 107 20.09 -18.11 44.98
C ASP A 107 18.65 -17.90 45.49
N ILE A 108 17.69 -18.05 44.59
CA ILE A 108 16.25 -17.99 44.87
C ILE A 108 15.53 -19.16 44.19
N PRO A 109 14.33 -19.56 44.67
CA PRO A 109 13.56 -20.63 44.06
C PRO A 109 13.26 -20.38 42.58
N ALA A 110 13.23 -21.42 41.76
CA ALA A 110 12.95 -21.33 40.32
C ALA A 110 11.63 -20.61 40.01
N LEU A 111 10.61 -20.82 40.85
CA LEU A 111 9.32 -20.12 40.75
C LEU A 111 9.48 -18.59 40.87
N ALA A 112 10.31 -18.12 41.79
CA ALA A 112 10.59 -16.70 41.97
C ALA A 112 11.38 -16.12 40.79
N LYS A 113 12.37 -16.86 40.25
CA LYS A 113 13.11 -16.45 39.04
C LYS A 113 12.18 -16.22 37.86
N ILE A 114 11.27 -17.17 37.60
CA ILE A 114 10.28 -17.05 36.51
C ILE A 114 9.35 -15.86 36.74
N GLY A 115 8.88 -15.65 37.96
CA GLY A 115 8.04 -14.49 38.30
C GLY A 115 8.74 -13.14 38.03
N ILE A 116 10.02 -13.01 38.41
CA ILE A 116 10.82 -11.81 38.16
C ILE A 116 11.03 -11.59 36.67
N ILE A 117 11.41 -12.64 35.93
CA ILE A 117 11.60 -12.57 34.48
C ILE A 117 10.31 -12.15 33.77
N GLY A 118 9.17 -12.71 34.18
CA GLY A 118 7.86 -12.33 33.67
C GLY A 118 7.53 -10.87 33.94
N ALA A 119 7.74 -10.40 35.17
CA ALA A 119 7.52 -9.01 35.54
C ALA A 119 8.40 -8.04 34.72
N VAL A 120 9.70 -8.34 34.59
CA VAL A 120 10.63 -7.55 33.76
C VAL A 120 10.21 -7.58 32.30
N GLY A 121 9.83 -8.73 31.76
CA GLY A 121 9.34 -8.87 30.38
C GLY A 121 8.10 -8.02 30.09
N VAL A 122 7.14 -7.96 31.02
CA VAL A 122 5.95 -7.11 30.90
C VAL A 122 6.31 -5.63 30.93
N VAL A 123 7.18 -5.22 31.86
CA VAL A 123 7.63 -3.82 31.97
C VAL A 123 8.36 -3.39 30.69
N LEU A 124 9.22 -4.24 30.15
CA LEU A 124 9.98 -3.95 28.93
C LEU A 124 9.10 -3.88 27.67
N GLN A 125 7.94 -4.56 27.64
CA GLN A 125 6.98 -4.42 26.54
C GLN A 125 6.34 -3.02 26.48
N GLY A 126 6.32 -2.27 27.58
CA GLY A 126 5.88 -0.88 27.60
C GLY A 126 6.91 0.11 27.03
N ALA A 127 8.17 -0.32 26.81
CA ALA A 127 9.21 0.56 26.30
C ALA A 127 9.17 0.65 24.76
N ALA A 128 8.79 1.83 24.25
CA ALA A 128 8.72 2.10 22.80
C ALA A 128 10.06 1.88 22.05
N THR A 129 11.19 1.91 22.77
CA THR A 129 12.53 1.72 22.20
C THR A 129 12.83 0.27 21.79
N LEU A 130 12.28 -0.72 22.51
CA LEU A 130 12.52 -2.15 22.26
C LEU A 130 11.57 -2.75 21.21
N GLY A 131 10.39 -2.17 21.02
CA GLY A 131 9.41 -2.61 20.02
C GLY A 131 9.17 -4.12 20.06
N ILE A 132 9.31 -4.80 18.91
CA ILE A 132 9.05 -6.24 18.78
C ILE A 132 10.07 -7.09 19.59
N GLY A 133 11.25 -6.56 19.88
CA GLY A 133 12.28 -7.27 20.65
C GLY A 133 11.94 -7.51 22.12
N ALA A 134 11.06 -6.69 22.71
CA ALA A 134 10.71 -6.80 24.12
C ALA A 134 10.04 -8.14 24.47
N SER A 135 9.26 -8.71 23.55
CA SER A 135 8.56 -9.99 23.75
C SER A 135 9.51 -11.19 23.77
N VAL A 136 10.69 -11.04 23.18
CA VAL A 136 11.72 -12.10 23.09
C VAL A 136 12.53 -12.20 24.38
N VAL A 137 12.69 -11.10 25.13
CA VAL A 137 13.47 -11.03 26.38
C VAL A 137 13.12 -12.13 27.39
N PRO A 138 11.85 -12.31 27.84
CA PRO A 138 11.53 -13.32 28.84
C PRO A 138 11.73 -14.75 28.33
N VAL A 139 11.46 -14.99 27.04
CA VAL A 139 11.65 -16.30 26.41
C VAL A 139 13.12 -16.70 26.46
N VAL A 140 14.01 -15.78 26.07
CA VAL A 140 15.46 -16.04 26.03
C VAL A 140 16.04 -16.18 27.43
N ALA A 141 15.59 -15.37 28.39
CA ALA A 141 16.00 -15.48 29.78
C ALA A 141 15.68 -16.87 30.37
N VAL A 142 14.47 -17.37 30.10
CA VAL A 142 14.08 -18.73 30.51
C VAL A 142 14.89 -19.80 29.78
N LEU A 143 15.13 -19.65 28.47
CA LEU A 143 15.96 -20.58 27.70
C LEU A 143 17.39 -20.69 28.25
N VAL A 144 18.00 -19.57 28.62
CA VAL A 144 19.35 -19.55 29.22
C VAL A 144 19.37 -20.26 30.57
N ILE A 145 18.34 -20.09 31.40
CA ILE A 145 18.25 -20.81 32.68
C ILE A 145 18.01 -22.31 32.46
N LEU A 146 17.17 -22.66 31.49
CA LEU A 146 16.75 -24.04 31.26
C LEU A 146 17.83 -24.87 30.56
N PHE A 147 18.47 -24.32 29.53
CA PHE A 147 19.44 -25.02 28.69
C PHE A 147 20.89 -24.65 29.01
N GLY A 148 21.13 -23.63 29.84
CA GLY A 148 22.48 -23.21 30.23
C GLY A 148 23.24 -24.24 31.07
N GLY A 149 22.55 -25.13 31.79
CA GLY A 149 23.15 -26.31 32.42
C GLY A 149 24.49 -26.05 33.13
N ALA A 150 25.54 -26.73 32.67
CA ALA A 150 26.91 -26.61 33.21
C ALA A 150 27.76 -25.51 32.53
N ASP A 151 27.34 -24.99 31.37
CA ASP A 151 28.03 -23.93 30.64
C ASP A 151 27.03 -22.87 30.13
N PRO A 152 26.46 -22.07 31.05
CA PRO A 152 25.44 -21.09 30.70
C PRO A 152 26.00 -19.94 29.83
N ASP A 153 27.28 -19.61 30.01
CA ASP A 153 27.97 -18.59 29.22
C ASP A 153 28.20 -19.06 27.77
N GLY A 154 28.60 -20.32 27.58
CA GLY A 154 28.73 -20.96 26.27
C GLY A 154 27.39 -21.08 25.53
N TYR A 155 26.32 -21.49 26.22
CA TYR A 155 24.97 -21.54 25.64
C TYR A 155 24.48 -20.14 25.23
N ALA A 156 24.58 -19.16 26.13
CA ALA A 156 24.14 -17.80 25.85
C ALA A 156 24.92 -17.20 24.67
N THR A 157 26.25 -17.28 24.68
CA THR A 157 27.09 -16.71 23.62
C THR A 157 26.87 -17.43 22.29
N GLY A 158 26.80 -18.77 22.31
CA GLY A 158 26.60 -19.61 21.15
C GLY A 158 25.25 -19.40 20.48
N TYR A 159 24.16 -19.54 21.23
CA TYR A 159 22.80 -19.39 20.73
C TYR A 159 22.49 -17.95 20.31
N VAL A 160 22.78 -16.96 21.18
CA VAL A 160 22.51 -15.54 20.88
C VAL A 160 23.35 -15.05 19.71
N GLY A 161 24.63 -15.43 19.67
CA GLY A 161 25.54 -15.11 18.57
C GLY A 161 25.05 -15.66 17.23
N GLN A 162 24.71 -16.94 17.17
CA GLN A 162 24.24 -17.56 15.93
C GLN A 162 22.88 -17.05 15.48
N PHE A 163 21.94 -16.84 16.39
CA PHE A 163 20.65 -16.27 16.04
C PHE A 163 20.79 -14.83 15.51
N THR A 164 21.67 -14.03 16.13
CA THR A 164 21.97 -12.66 15.66
C THR A 164 22.66 -12.68 14.29
N LEU A 165 23.57 -13.62 14.05
CA LEU A 165 24.15 -13.85 12.71
C LEU A 165 23.06 -14.14 11.69
N GLY A 166 22.11 -15.02 12.03
CA GLY A 166 20.93 -15.31 11.22
C GLY A 166 20.13 -14.07 10.85
N LEU A 167 19.86 -13.20 11.83
CA LEU A 167 19.19 -11.92 11.62
C LEU A 167 19.98 -11.02 10.65
N VAL A 168 21.30 -10.93 10.80
CA VAL A 168 22.15 -10.13 9.91
C VAL A 168 22.15 -10.69 8.49
N VAL A 169 22.35 -12.00 8.33
CA VAL A 169 22.38 -12.67 7.02
C VAL A 169 21.04 -12.54 6.31
N GLY A 170 19.94 -12.70 7.05
CA GLY A 170 18.59 -12.53 6.51
C GLY A 170 18.30 -11.11 6.04
N VAL A 171 18.69 -10.10 6.84
CA VAL A 171 18.64 -8.68 6.45
C VAL A 171 19.46 -8.43 5.19
N VAL A 172 20.70 -8.94 5.12
CA VAL A 172 21.60 -8.75 3.97
C VAL A 172 21.07 -9.43 2.71
N ILE A 173 20.58 -10.66 2.79
CA ILE A 173 20.04 -11.37 1.63
C ILE A 173 18.75 -10.73 1.14
N ASN A 174 17.87 -10.30 2.05
CA ASN A 174 16.69 -9.56 1.62
C ASN A 174 17.05 -8.17 1.06
N ALA A 175 18.07 -7.52 1.61
CA ALA A 175 18.63 -6.30 1.06
C ALA A 175 19.25 -6.51 -0.31
N LEU A 176 19.82 -7.69 -0.60
CA LEU A 176 20.44 -8.07 -1.88
C LEU A 176 19.42 -8.64 -2.88
N ALA A 177 18.30 -9.17 -2.43
CA ALA A 177 17.28 -9.69 -3.32
C ALA A 177 16.49 -8.55 -3.96
N ARG A 178 16.17 -8.67 -5.24
CA ARG A 178 15.41 -7.65 -5.98
C ARG A 178 13.98 -7.58 -5.42
N PRO A 179 13.49 -6.41 -4.96
CA PRO A 179 12.06 -6.24 -4.75
C PRO A 179 11.34 -6.38 -6.10
N PRO A 180 10.23 -7.12 -6.18
CA PRO A 180 9.34 -7.02 -7.31
C PRO A 180 8.71 -5.61 -7.27
N LEU A 181 9.21 -4.73 -8.14
CA LEU A 181 8.45 -3.70 -8.85
C LEU A 181 7.21 -3.13 -8.14
N ARG A 182 7.38 -2.49 -6.98
CA ARG A 182 6.31 -1.68 -6.36
C ARG A 182 6.18 -0.28 -6.98
N ASP A 183 7.21 0.21 -7.66
CA ASP A 183 7.18 1.51 -8.37
C ASP A 183 6.09 1.53 -9.47
N ARG A 184 5.86 0.41 -10.16
CA ARG A 184 4.78 0.30 -11.17
C ARG A 184 3.39 0.23 -10.56
N GLU A 185 3.27 -0.18 -9.30
CA GLU A 185 1.98 -0.34 -8.64
C GLU A 185 1.48 0.98 -8.07
N ALA A 186 2.38 1.83 -7.57
CA ALA A 186 2.05 3.21 -7.17
C ALA A 186 1.56 4.05 -8.36
N HIS A 187 2.28 4.03 -9.49
CA HIS A 187 1.85 4.69 -10.71
C HIS A 187 0.48 4.19 -11.20
N ARG A 188 0.24 2.87 -11.18
CA ARG A 188 -1.07 2.32 -11.57
C ARG A 188 -2.21 2.77 -10.65
N ARG A 189 -1.94 2.91 -9.34
CA ARG A 189 -2.94 3.42 -8.37
C ARG A 189 -3.26 4.90 -8.60
N ILE A 190 -2.26 5.70 -8.96
CA ILE A 190 -2.48 7.12 -9.32
C ILE A 190 -3.27 7.21 -10.63
N ASN A 191 -2.95 6.38 -11.62
CA ASN A 191 -3.67 6.37 -12.90
C ASN A 191 -5.11 5.89 -12.75
N SER A 192 -5.35 4.81 -12.00
CA SER A 192 -6.72 4.38 -11.69
C SER A 192 -7.47 5.48 -10.95
N ALA A 193 -6.78 6.23 -10.09
CA ALA A 193 -7.40 7.33 -9.37
C ALA A 193 -7.88 8.47 -10.27
N VAL A 194 -7.12 8.82 -11.30
CA VAL A 194 -7.56 9.83 -12.29
C VAL A 194 -8.80 9.36 -13.05
N LEU A 195 -8.84 8.07 -13.42
CA LEU A 195 -9.97 7.48 -14.14
C LEU A 195 -11.22 7.38 -13.25
N ASP A 196 -11.08 6.93 -12.00
CA ASP A 196 -12.19 6.85 -11.04
C ASP A 196 -12.81 8.24 -10.79
N LEU A 197 -11.98 9.31 -10.76
CA LEU A 197 -12.45 10.68 -10.65
C LEU A 197 -13.20 11.15 -11.90
N ALA A 198 -12.70 10.79 -13.10
CA ALA A 198 -13.37 11.10 -14.35
C ALA A 198 -14.75 10.40 -14.44
N ASP A 199 -14.85 9.15 -14.00
CA ASP A 199 -16.11 8.41 -13.98
C ASP A 199 -17.14 9.07 -13.03
N ARG A 200 -16.70 9.57 -11.86
CA ARG A 200 -17.58 10.35 -10.95
C ARG A 200 -18.02 11.69 -11.56
N PHE A 201 -17.18 12.32 -12.38
CA PHE A 201 -17.56 13.55 -13.08
C PHE A 201 -18.63 13.28 -14.14
N ASP A 202 -18.56 12.16 -14.85
CA ASP A 202 -19.61 11.77 -15.79
C ASP A 202 -20.93 11.50 -15.07
N GLU A 203 -20.91 10.79 -13.93
CA GLU A 203 -22.10 10.55 -13.11
C GLU A 203 -22.74 11.86 -12.61
N LEU A 204 -21.89 12.84 -12.24
CA LEU A 204 -22.33 14.19 -11.88
C LEU A 204 -22.98 14.90 -13.08
N ALA A 205 -22.37 14.84 -14.26
CA ALA A 205 -22.89 15.46 -15.47
C ALA A 205 -24.23 14.84 -15.90
N GLU A 206 -24.36 13.51 -15.87
CA GLU A 206 -25.62 12.82 -16.18
C GLU A 206 -26.75 13.26 -15.27
N THR A 207 -26.48 13.37 -13.98
CA THR A 207 -27.53 13.75 -13.04
C THR A 207 -27.84 15.23 -13.07
N LEU A 208 -26.88 16.10 -13.39
CA LEU A 208 -27.18 17.49 -13.73
C LEU A 208 -28.15 17.57 -14.93
N ARG A 209 -28.15 16.62 -15.86
CA ARG A 209 -29.13 16.58 -16.97
C ARG A 209 -30.46 15.94 -16.60
N GLY A 210 -30.51 15.14 -15.54
CA GLY A 210 -31.67 14.36 -15.11
C GLY A 210 -32.74 15.16 -14.36
N ASP A 211 -33.49 14.48 -13.48
CA ASP A 211 -34.52 15.11 -12.65
C ASP A 211 -33.89 15.95 -11.52
N TRP A 212 -34.42 17.15 -11.27
CA TRP A 212 -33.88 18.11 -10.29
C TRP A 212 -34.92 18.60 -9.27
N PRO A 213 -34.58 18.69 -7.96
CA PRO A 213 -33.33 18.24 -7.34
C PRO A 213 -33.25 16.72 -7.23
N PRO A 214 -32.05 16.11 -7.31
CA PRO A 214 -31.89 14.66 -7.23
C PRO A 214 -32.35 14.11 -5.88
N GLU A 215 -32.83 12.86 -5.87
CA GLU A 215 -33.16 12.15 -4.63
C GLU A 215 -31.89 12.07 -3.76
N ARG A 216 -31.95 12.69 -2.57
CA ARG A 216 -30.85 12.74 -1.62
C ARG A 216 -30.50 11.33 -1.18
N GLU A 217 -29.33 10.80 -1.54
CA GLU A 217 -28.61 9.93 -0.61
C GLU A 217 -27.10 9.81 -0.85
N ASP A 218 -26.58 9.90 -2.08
CA ASP A 218 -25.17 9.50 -2.31
C ASP A 218 -24.15 10.65 -2.46
N TRP A 219 -24.57 11.81 -2.96
CA TRP A 219 -23.63 12.83 -3.49
C TRP A 219 -22.91 13.66 -2.44
N ALA A 220 -23.60 13.97 -1.36
CA ALA A 220 -23.03 14.74 -0.26
C ALA A 220 -21.88 13.97 0.43
N ALA A 221 -21.85 12.64 0.29
CA ALA A 221 -20.76 11.81 0.80
C ALA A 221 -19.53 11.78 -0.13
N TRP A 222 -19.67 12.17 -1.40
CA TRP A 222 -18.58 12.10 -2.37
C TRP A 222 -17.40 12.99 -2.01
N GLY A 223 -17.65 14.19 -1.47
CA GLY A 223 -16.59 15.11 -1.06
C GLY A 223 -15.67 14.49 0.02
N PRO A 224 -16.21 14.11 1.19
CA PRO A 224 -15.44 13.45 2.24
C PRO A 224 -14.76 12.14 1.79
N GLU A 225 -15.40 11.35 0.93
CA GLU A 225 -14.79 10.15 0.37
C GLU A 225 -13.57 10.45 -0.50
N LEU A 226 -13.68 11.44 -1.38
CA LEU A 226 -12.59 11.86 -2.26
C LEU A 226 -11.42 12.44 -1.46
N GLU A 227 -11.67 13.22 -0.40
CA GLU A 227 -10.62 13.71 0.50
C GLU A 227 -9.90 12.56 1.21
N GLY A 228 -10.66 11.66 1.86
CA GLY A 228 -10.09 10.53 2.59
C GLY A 228 -9.24 9.62 1.70
N TRP A 229 -9.65 9.46 0.43
CA TRP A 229 -8.90 8.68 -0.53
C TRP A 229 -7.63 9.37 -1.03
N VAL A 230 -7.67 10.68 -1.32
CA VAL A 230 -6.46 11.45 -1.68
C VAL A 230 -5.46 11.50 -0.54
N ASP A 231 -5.93 11.62 0.70
CA ASP A 231 -5.05 11.61 1.88
C ASP A 231 -4.40 10.25 2.08
N ALA A 232 -5.15 9.15 1.92
CA ALA A 232 -4.58 7.81 1.94
C ALA A 232 -3.51 7.61 0.84
N LEU A 233 -3.77 8.09 -0.38
CA LEU A 233 -2.81 8.01 -1.49
C LEU A 233 -1.56 8.85 -1.23
N ALA A 234 -1.70 10.03 -0.63
CA ALA A 234 -0.57 10.87 -0.27
C ALA A 234 0.27 10.28 0.87
N ASP A 235 -0.37 9.61 1.84
CA ASP A 235 0.32 8.87 2.88
C ASP A 235 1.09 7.68 2.32
N ASP A 236 0.49 6.92 1.40
CA ASP A 236 1.16 5.83 0.68
C ASP A 236 2.42 6.32 -0.07
N VAL A 237 2.34 7.46 -0.76
CA VAL A 237 3.49 8.04 -1.48
C VAL A 237 4.54 8.60 -0.52
N ARG A 238 4.12 9.22 0.58
CA ARG A 238 5.04 9.70 1.63
C ARG A 238 5.81 8.55 2.27
N GLU A 239 5.12 7.45 2.59
CA GLU A 239 5.75 6.23 3.11
C GLU A 239 6.71 5.62 2.08
N ALA A 240 6.34 5.61 0.80
CA ALA A 240 7.20 5.14 -0.29
C ALA A 240 8.48 5.99 -0.42
N ARG A 241 8.38 7.31 -0.30
CA ARG A 241 9.53 8.24 -0.32
C ARG A 241 10.46 8.02 0.87
N GLU A 242 9.91 7.98 2.09
CA GLU A 242 10.70 7.77 3.30
C GLU A 242 11.44 6.42 3.21
N SER A 243 10.75 5.40 2.71
CA SER A 243 11.33 4.09 2.41
C SER A 243 12.46 4.16 1.39
N ARG A 244 12.37 5.03 0.37
CA ARG A 244 13.41 5.18 -0.66
C ARG A 244 14.62 6.00 -0.21
N ARG A 245 14.42 7.11 0.52
CA ARG A 245 15.52 7.94 1.08
C ARG A 245 16.48 7.11 1.93
N LEU A 246 15.94 6.11 2.61
CA LEU A 246 16.69 5.23 3.52
C LEU A 246 17.14 3.93 2.85
N ASN A 247 16.87 3.74 1.54
CA ASN A 247 17.28 2.56 0.78
C ASN A 247 18.62 2.82 0.07
N PRO A 248 19.73 2.16 0.46
CA PRO A 248 21.03 2.32 -0.19
C PRO A 248 21.02 1.95 -1.68
N ARG A 249 20.04 1.16 -2.13
CA ARG A 249 19.85 0.77 -3.54
C ARG A 249 19.20 1.86 -4.40
N ALA A 250 18.56 2.87 -3.79
CA ALA A 250 18.01 4.01 -4.51
C ALA A 250 19.10 4.86 -5.20
N LYS A 251 20.35 4.76 -4.73
CA LYS A 251 21.51 5.37 -5.39
C LYS A 251 21.93 4.65 -6.68
N LEU A 252 21.54 3.38 -6.87
CA LEU A 252 21.95 2.57 -8.03
C LEU A 252 21.01 2.73 -9.23
N ARG A 253 19.78 3.22 -9.03
CA ARG A 253 18.86 3.50 -10.12
C ARG A 253 17.96 4.68 -9.72
N PRO A 254 18.20 5.89 -10.27
CA PRO A 254 17.31 7.01 -10.04
C PRO A 254 15.97 6.70 -10.72
N HIS A 255 14.94 6.40 -9.93
CA HIS A 255 13.56 6.62 -10.34
C HIS A 255 13.19 8.05 -9.97
N ASP A 256 12.29 8.68 -10.68
CA ASP A 256 11.97 10.08 -10.43
C ASP A 256 10.73 10.17 -9.51
N VAL A 257 10.92 10.15 -8.18
CA VAL A 257 9.77 10.31 -7.25
C VAL A 257 9.28 11.76 -7.20
N GLU A 258 10.03 12.69 -7.77
CA GLU A 258 9.57 14.06 -7.88
C GLU A 258 8.35 14.11 -8.82
N HIS A 259 8.34 13.28 -9.86
CA HIS A 259 7.16 13.08 -10.72
C HIS A 259 5.96 12.45 -9.98
N ASP A 260 6.18 11.42 -9.13
CA ASP A 260 5.09 10.82 -8.33
C ASP A 260 4.49 11.83 -7.34
N GLU A 261 5.32 12.63 -6.68
CA GLU A 261 4.90 13.68 -5.75
C GLU A 261 4.12 14.78 -6.48
N GLN A 262 4.59 15.20 -7.66
CA GLN A 262 3.91 16.18 -8.49
C GLN A 262 2.54 15.64 -8.96
N ALA A 263 2.47 14.37 -9.37
CA ALA A 263 1.22 13.74 -9.80
C ALA A 263 0.19 13.64 -8.66
N VAL A 264 0.60 13.25 -7.45
CA VAL A 264 -0.31 13.25 -6.28
C VAL A 264 -0.70 14.66 -5.86
N ALA A 265 0.23 15.62 -5.88
CA ALA A 265 -0.09 17.01 -5.57
C ALA A 265 -1.06 17.62 -6.60
N ALA A 266 -0.94 17.24 -7.87
CA ALA A 266 -1.87 17.61 -8.93
C ALA A 266 -3.26 17.00 -8.68
N LEU A 267 -3.32 15.69 -8.43
CA LEU A 267 -4.58 14.99 -8.15
C LEU A 267 -5.28 15.58 -6.93
N ARG A 268 -4.54 15.85 -5.84
CA ARG A 268 -5.08 16.51 -4.65
C ARG A 268 -5.68 17.87 -4.97
N ALA A 269 -4.98 18.68 -5.78
CA ALA A 269 -5.49 19.97 -6.18
C ALA A 269 -6.77 19.83 -7.01
N VAL A 270 -6.85 18.86 -7.93
CA VAL A 270 -8.05 18.59 -8.72
C VAL A 270 -9.21 18.14 -7.83
N VAL A 271 -8.99 17.17 -6.93
CA VAL A 271 -10.02 16.68 -6.01
C VAL A 271 -10.54 17.79 -5.12
N HIS A 272 -9.67 18.62 -4.54
CA HIS A 272 -10.12 19.73 -3.69
C HIS A 272 -11.01 20.72 -4.45
N ARG A 273 -10.70 21.00 -5.72
CA ARG A 273 -11.57 21.81 -6.59
C ARG A 273 -12.85 21.10 -7.01
N SER A 274 -12.84 19.78 -7.08
CA SER A 274 -14.04 18.99 -7.36
C SER A 274 -15.05 19.12 -6.21
N ILE A 275 -14.55 19.19 -4.98
CA ILE A 275 -15.39 19.41 -3.79
C ILE A 275 -16.02 20.81 -3.83
N ASP A 276 -15.27 21.85 -4.22
CA ASP A 276 -15.82 23.20 -4.42
C ASP A 276 -17.02 23.17 -5.40
N VAL A 277 -16.94 22.36 -6.48
CA VAL A 277 -18.02 22.18 -7.46
C VAL A 277 -19.21 21.44 -6.83
N LEU A 278 -18.95 20.33 -6.14
CA LEU A 278 -19.98 19.54 -5.46
C LEU A 278 -20.75 20.38 -4.42
N ASP A 279 -20.05 21.17 -3.61
CA ASP A 279 -20.64 22.04 -2.59
C ASP A 279 -21.51 23.14 -3.21
N ALA A 280 -21.06 23.75 -4.32
CA ALA A 280 -21.84 24.75 -5.03
C ALA A 280 -23.13 24.16 -5.64
N LEU A 281 -23.04 22.95 -6.20
CA LEU A 281 -24.20 22.23 -6.77
C LEU A 281 -25.16 21.71 -5.69
N ALA A 282 -24.63 21.23 -4.56
CA ALA A 282 -25.43 20.88 -3.39
C ALA A 282 -26.18 22.09 -2.84
N GLY A 283 -25.54 23.28 -2.88
CA GLY A 283 -26.15 24.55 -2.53
C GLY A 283 -27.37 24.87 -3.39
N ALA A 284 -27.32 24.52 -4.67
CA ALA A 284 -28.41 24.71 -5.61
C ALA A 284 -29.53 23.66 -5.48
N ALA A 285 -29.18 22.40 -5.17
CA ALA A 285 -30.15 21.32 -5.06
C ALA A 285 -30.93 21.35 -3.74
N TRP A 286 -30.25 21.71 -2.65
CA TRP A 286 -30.72 21.44 -1.29
C TRP A 286 -30.57 22.61 -0.32
N ALA A 287 -30.15 23.79 -0.81
CA ALA A 287 -29.88 24.97 0.01
C ALA A 287 -28.83 24.73 1.11
N GLN A 288 -27.85 23.85 0.85
CA GLN A 288 -26.75 23.54 1.75
C GLN A 288 -25.44 23.38 0.97
N PRO A 289 -24.31 23.95 1.42
CA PRO A 289 -24.15 24.72 2.66
C PRO A 289 -24.65 26.18 2.55
N VAL A 290 -24.79 26.70 1.33
CA VAL A 290 -25.29 28.05 1.03
C VAL A 290 -26.38 27.94 -0.02
N GLU A 291 -27.49 28.65 0.16
CA GLU A 291 -28.59 28.67 -0.81
C GLU A 291 -28.14 29.35 -2.11
N VAL A 292 -28.26 28.61 -3.22
CA VAL A 292 -27.89 29.04 -4.55
C VAL A 292 -29.07 28.77 -5.49
N SER A 293 -29.30 29.63 -6.49
CA SER A 293 -30.23 29.33 -7.57
C SER A 293 -29.47 29.00 -8.86
N ILE A 294 -29.87 27.89 -9.50
CA ILE A 294 -29.39 27.46 -10.83
C ILE A 294 -30.64 27.10 -11.63
N ASP A 295 -30.81 27.68 -12.81
CA ASP A 295 -31.89 27.31 -13.71
C ASP A 295 -31.54 26.09 -14.57
N GLU A 296 -32.49 25.63 -15.37
CA GLU A 296 -32.29 24.45 -16.21
C GLU A 296 -31.18 24.63 -17.25
N ALA A 297 -31.06 25.82 -17.86
CA ALA A 297 -30.05 26.09 -18.89
C ALA A 297 -28.64 26.12 -18.30
N GLU A 298 -28.47 26.80 -17.17
CA GLU A 298 -27.21 26.86 -16.42
C GLU A 298 -26.76 25.47 -15.95
N ARG A 299 -27.71 24.65 -15.52
CA ARG A 299 -27.45 23.27 -15.08
C ARG A 299 -26.97 22.39 -16.24
N HIS A 300 -27.57 22.51 -17.43
CA HIS A 300 -27.11 21.81 -18.63
C HIS A 300 -25.71 22.27 -19.06
N LEU A 301 -25.43 23.57 -19.03
CA LEU A 301 -24.09 24.11 -19.31
C LEU A 301 -23.05 23.63 -18.28
N ALA A 302 -23.43 23.52 -17.01
CA ALA A 302 -22.57 22.95 -15.97
C ALA A 302 -22.29 21.47 -16.23
N ALA A 303 -23.28 20.70 -16.66
CA ALA A 303 -23.11 19.31 -17.06
C ALA A 303 -22.10 19.17 -18.21
N ASP A 304 -22.25 19.98 -19.26
CA ASP A 304 -21.35 19.97 -20.42
C ASP A 304 -19.91 20.32 -20.02
N ALA A 305 -19.72 21.29 -19.11
CA ALA A 305 -18.41 21.68 -18.62
C ALA A 305 -17.75 20.60 -17.74
N VAL A 306 -18.54 19.92 -16.90
CA VAL A 306 -18.05 18.81 -16.06
C VAL A 306 -17.67 17.59 -16.92
N GLU A 307 -18.51 17.20 -17.89
CA GLU A 307 -18.22 16.09 -18.81
C GLU A 307 -16.97 16.37 -19.66
N ALA A 308 -16.84 17.59 -20.19
CA ALA A 308 -15.65 17.95 -20.95
C ALA A 308 -14.36 17.89 -20.10
N LEU A 309 -14.45 18.18 -18.79
CA LEU A 309 -13.35 18.00 -17.85
C LEU A 309 -13.06 16.53 -17.53
N ALA A 310 -14.07 15.67 -17.45
CA ALA A 310 -13.88 14.23 -17.32
C ALA A 310 -13.09 13.67 -18.51
N ALA A 311 -13.46 14.07 -19.74
CA ALA A 311 -12.72 13.72 -20.96
C ALA A 311 -11.27 14.23 -20.91
N HIS A 312 -11.05 15.44 -20.38
CA HIS A 312 -9.71 16.00 -20.23
C HIS A 312 -8.86 15.25 -19.18
N LEU A 313 -9.45 14.79 -18.08
CA LEU A 313 -8.76 13.93 -17.11
C LEU A 313 -8.32 12.60 -17.73
N ARG A 314 -9.16 11.97 -18.55
CA ARG A 314 -8.82 10.72 -19.28
C ARG A 314 -7.69 10.95 -20.28
N ALA A 315 -7.80 12.01 -21.09
CA ALA A 315 -6.75 12.40 -22.04
C ALA A 315 -5.39 12.62 -21.33
N TRP A 316 -5.40 13.22 -20.13
CA TRP A 316 -4.20 13.42 -19.33
C TRP A 316 -3.58 12.12 -18.79
N GLU A 317 -4.42 11.14 -18.41
CA GLU A 317 -3.93 9.83 -17.98
C GLU A 317 -3.30 9.06 -19.15
N GLU A 318 -3.99 9.04 -20.29
CA GLU A 318 -3.55 8.32 -21.50
C GLU A 318 -2.39 9.02 -22.21
N LEU A 319 -2.15 10.30 -21.91
CA LEU A 319 -1.23 11.20 -22.62
C LEU A 319 -1.54 11.30 -24.12
N ASP A 320 -2.81 11.17 -24.47
CA ASP A 320 -3.31 11.23 -25.84
C ASP A 320 -4.41 12.29 -25.94
N GLY A 321 -4.42 13.05 -27.02
CA GLY A 321 -5.46 14.07 -27.27
C GLY A 321 -5.59 15.20 -26.23
N VAL A 322 -4.61 15.41 -25.34
CA VAL A 322 -4.71 16.38 -24.23
C VAL A 322 -5.04 17.79 -24.70
N GLU A 323 -4.40 18.27 -25.77
CA GLU A 323 -4.65 19.61 -26.33
C GLU A 323 -6.10 19.76 -26.81
N GLN A 324 -6.64 18.75 -27.51
CA GLN A 324 -8.02 18.76 -28.00
C GLN A 324 -9.02 18.72 -26.84
N ALA A 325 -8.74 17.93 -25.79
CA ALA A 325 -9.58 17.86 -24.60
C ALA A 325 -9.50 19.15 -23.76
N SER A 326 -8.35 19.81 -23.74
CA SER A 326 -8.18 21.13 -23.12
C SER A 326 -8.97 22.22 -23.83
N ASP A 327 -8.99 22.22 -25.16
CA ASP A 327 -9.80 23.15 -25.95
C ASP A 327 -11.31 22.91 -25.79
N ALA A 328 -11.73 21.64 -25.80
CA ALA A 328 -13.12 21.26 -25.57
C ALA A 328 -13.62 21.66 -24.17
N SER A 329 -12.85 21.34 -23.12
CA SER A 329 -13.17 21.75 -21.75
C SER A 329 -13.16 23.27 -21.57
N GLY A 330 -12.22 23.98 -22.22
CA GLY A 330 -12.20 25.44 -22.23
C GLY A 330 -13.47 26.03 -22.83
N THR A 331 -13.88 25.53 -23.99
CA THR A 331 -15.09 25.99 -24.69
C THR A 331 -16.36 25.78 -23.85
N ALA A 332 -16.52 24.62 -23.21
CA ALA A 332 -17.68 24.34 -22.37
C ALA A 332 -17.72 25.21 -21.10
N ILE A 333 -16.57 25.42 -20.45
CA ILE A 333 -16.46 26.30 -19.28
C ILE A 333 -16.72 27.76 -19.65
N ASP A 334 -16.28 28.21 -20.84
CA ASP A 334 -16.51 29.57 -21.31
C ASP A 334 -17.99 29.81 -21.63
N ALA A 335 -18.70 28.84 -22.21
CA ALA A 335 -20.15 28.91 -22.40
C ALA A 335 -20.90 29.04 -21.06
N LEU A 336 -20.50 28.27 -20.04
CA LEU A 336 -21.04 28.40 -18.68
C LEU A 336 -20.76 29.79 -18.06
N TYR A 337 -19.56 30.32 -18.29
CA TYR A 337 -19.16 31.63 -17.80
C TYR A 337 -19.96 32.77 -18.45
N GLU A 338 -20.15 32.71 -19.77
CA GLU A 338 -20.94 33.69 -20.51
C GLU A 338 -22.36 33.78 -19.96
N GLU A 339 -23.02 32.63 -19.73
CA GLU A 339 -24.35 32.58 -19.14
C GLU A 339 -24.36 33.16 -17.72
N ALA A 340 -23.40 32.76 -16.87
CA ALA A 340 -23.31 33.21 -15.48
C ALA A 340 -23.14 34.73 -15.33
N VAL A 341 -22.50 35.41 -16.29
CA VAL A 341 -22.25 36.87 -16.25
C VAL A 341 -23.44 37.68 -16.75
N THR A 342 -24.39 37.09 -17.47
CA THR A 342 -25.57 37.81 -17.96
C THR A 342 -26.54 38.24 -16.85
N ARG A 343 -26.46 37.64 -15.66
CA ARG A 343 -27.35 37.96 -14.53
C ARG A 343 -26.87 39.18 -13.73
N ALA A 344 -27.77 40.17 -13.58
CA ALA A 344 -27.51 41.45 -12.92
C ALA A 344 -27.34 41.38 -11.38
N ARG A 345 -27.58 40.22 -10.74
CA ARG A 345 -27.25 39.97 -9.33
C ARG A 345 -26.53 38.62 -9.19
N PRO A 346 -25.32 38.58 -8.61
CA PRO A 346 -24.57 37.35 -8.36
C PRO A 346 -25.17 36.61 -7.15
N GLU A 347 -26.38 36.09 -7.31
CA GLU A 347 -26.98 35.11 -6.38
C GLU A 347 -26.67 33.67 -6.83
N SER A 348 -25.90 33.50 -7.92
CA SER A 348 -25.53 32.18 -8.45
C SER A 348 -24.16 31.72 -7.94
N GLY A 349 -24.13 30.53 -7.33
CA GLY A 349 -22.91 29.79 -7.01
C GLY A 349 -22.13 29.32 -8.25
N LEU A 350 -22.65 29.59 -9.46
CA LEU A 350 -22.01 29.28 -10.73
C LEU A 350 -20.66 29.97 -10.92
N ALA A 351 -20.46 31.16 -10.34
CA ALA A 351 -19.15 31.80 -10.38
C ALA A 351 -18.07 30.95 -9.66
N ALA A 352 -18.44 30.29 -8.55
CA ALA A 352 -17.55 29.37 -7.84
C ALA A 352 -17.30 28.10 -8.66
N VAL A 353 -18.35 27.55 -9.29
CA VAL A 353 -18.24 26.40 -10.21
C VAL A 353 -17.29 26.72 -11.36
N VAL A 354 -17.52 27.81 -12.11
CA VAL A 354 -16.66 28.24 -13.23
C VAL A 354 -15.21 28.41 -12.77
N PHE A 355 -14.99 29.06 -11.63
CA PHE A 355 -13.63 29.23 -11.10
C PHE A 355 -12.96 27.89 -10.78
N ALA A 356 -13.67 26.97 -10.12
CA ALA A 356 -13.15 25.66 -9.79
C ALA A 356 -12.84 24.82 -11.04
N LEU A 357 -13.74 24.81 -12.05
CA LEU A 357 -13.54 24.12 -13.32
C LEU A 357 -12.33 24.69 -14.09
N ARG A 358 -12.18 26.03 -14.18
CA ARG A 358 -10.99 26.66 -14.79
C ARG A 358 -9.70 26.31 -14.04
N ALA A 359 -9.76 26.27 -12.71
CA ALA A 359 -8.61 25.91 -11.88
C ALA A 359 -8.19 24.45 -12.09
N ILE A 360 -9.14 23.52 -12.23
CA ILE A 360 -8.90 22.11 -12.57
C ILE A 360 -8.22 22.03 -13.94
N ARG A 361 -8.83 22.61 -14.98
CA ARG A 361 -8.28 22.62 -16.35
C ARG A 361 -6.85 23.13 -16.38
N SER A 362 -6.61 24.32 -15.80
CA SER A 362 -5.28 24.92 -15.75
C SER A 362 -4.27 24.07 -14.97
N ARG A 363 -4.70 23.26 -14.01
CA ARG A 363 -3.82 22.32 -13.33
C ARG A 363 -3.46 21.15 -14.24
N ILE A 364 -4.43 20.56 -14.92
CA ILE A 364 -4.21 19.47 -15.88
C ILE A 364 -3.24 19.92 -16.98
N ASP A 365 -3.48 21.08 -17.59
CA ASP A 365 -2.63 21.65 -18.65
C ASP A 365 -1.17 21.80 -18.22
N ARG A 366 -0.95 22.32 -17.00
CA ARG A 366 0.41 22.52 -16.46
C ARG A 366 1.16 21.22 -16.23
N GLU A 367 0.45 20.19 -15.74
CA GLU A 367 1.04 18.89 -15.44
C GLU A 367 1.22 18.04 -16.70
N ALA A 368 0.36 18.20 -17.71
CA ALA A 368 0.57 17.61 -19.02
C ALA A 368 1.81 18.20 -19.71
N ALA A 369 2.04 19.51 -19.58
CA ALA A 369 3.21 20.17 -20.15
C ALA A 369 4.53 19.84 -19.41
N SER A 370 4.47 19.47 -18.13
CA SER A 370 5.65 19.11 -17.33
C SER A 370 6.11 17.66 -17.55
N ARG A 371 5.22 16.77 -17.99
CA ARG A 371 5.57 15.38 -18.28
C ARG A 371 6.45 15.30 -19.53
N PRO A 372 7.68 14.75 -19.45
CA PRO A 372 8.49 14.54 -20.64
C PRO A 372 7.74 13.60 -21.58
N GLN A 373 7.55 14.01 -22.84
CA GLN A 373 7.03 13.12 -23.89
C GLN A 373 7.95 11.91 -23.96
N VAL A 374 7.52 10.79 -23.39
CA VAL A 374 8.23 9.52 -23.54
C VAL A 374 8.01 9.12 -25.00
N GLN A 375 8.94 9.53 -25.87
CA GLN A 375 9.08 8.96 -27.20
C GLN A 375 9.23 7.45 -27.03
N ASN A 376 8.16 6.71 -27.30
CA ASN A 376 8.26 5.27 -27.48
C ASN A 376 9.16 5.02 -28.70
N PRO A 377 10.22 4.20 -28.57
CA PRO A 377 11.03 3.78 -29.71
C PRO A 377 10.28 2.86 -30.66
#